data_AF-A0A7S1DKC8-F1
#
_entry.id   AF-A0A7S1DKC8-F1
#
_cell.length_a   1.000
_cell.length_b   1.000
_cell.length_c   1.000
_cell.angle_alpha   90.00
_cell.angle_beta   90.00
_cell.angle_gamma   90.00
#
_symmetry.space_group_name_H-M   'P 1'
#
loop_
_entity.id
_entity.type
_entity.pdbx_description
1 polymer ?
#
loop_
_entity_poly.entity_id
_entity_poly.type
_entity_poly.pdbx_seq_one_letter_code
_entity_poly.pdbx_strand_id
1 'polypeptide(L)'
;RMEKSAEIKVRDWWEKYVKGTRWRGCNMAKTRSAVMETYDALQMGKWKGQERLGLGLAMLREPYADDKLAGILVIGELCVPMGDVDGKDGFSHLCGGLEKAFREGHVCDW
;
A
#
# COMPACT_ATOMS: atom_id res chain seq x y z
N ARG A 1 -9.15 -0.57 -8.40
CA ARG A 1 -8.93 -2.03 -8.14
C ARG A 1 -7.86 -2.53 -9.10
N MET A 2 -6.74 -3.03 -8.58
CA MET A 2 -5.54 -3.33 -9.38
C MET A 2 -5.63 -4.52 -10.33
N GLU A 3 -6.62 -5.41 -10.13
CA GLU A 3 -6.88 -6.55 -11.02
C GLU A 3 -7.06 -6.16 -12.48
N LYS A 4 -7.57 -4.96 -12.75
CA LYS A 4 -7.77 -4.45 -14.11
C LYS A 4 -6.47 -4.13 -14.84
N SER A 5 -5.39 -3.86 -14.10
CA SER A 5 -4.10 -3.45 -14.64
C SER A 5 -3.05 -4.57 -14.60
N ALA A 6 -3.41 -5.71 -14.02
CA ALA A 6 -2.54 -6.87 -13.83
C ALA A 6 -2.17 -7.55 -15.16
N GLU A 7 -0.90 -7.91 -15.31
CA GLU A 7 -0.40 -8.68 -16.43
C GLU A 7 0.17 -10.02 -15.97
N ILE A 8 -0.30 -11.11 -16.59
CA ILE A 8 0.16 -12.47 -16.29
C ILE A 8 1.69 -12.59 -16.43
N LYS A 9 2.27 -12.02 -17.49
CA LYS A 9 3.72 -12.06 -17.71
C LYS A 9 4.51 -11.40 -16.58
N VAL A 10 4.01 -10.28 -16.06
CA VAL A 10 4.64 -9.55 -14.95
C VAL A 10 4.53 -10.36 -13.65
N ARG A 11 3.34 -10.92 -13.38
CA ARG A 11 3.14 -11.83 -12.24
C ARG A 11 4.11 -12.99 -12.29
N ASP A 12 4.12 -13.73 -13.40
CA ASP A 12 4.89 -14.96 -13.53
C ASP A 12 6.41 -14.68 -13.42
N TRP A 13 6.87 -13.53 -13.92
CA TRP A 13 8.26 -13.09 -13.74
C TRP A 13 8.59 -12.84 -12.26
N TRP A 14 7.74 -12.11 -11.54
CA TRP A 14 7.93 -11.79 -10.13
C TRP A 14 7.81 -13.01 -9.21
N GLU A 15 6.85 -13.90 -9.44
CA GLU A 15 6.69 -15.14 -8.66
C GLU A 15 7.87 -16.10 -8.86
N LYS A 16 8.51 -16.07 -10.03
CA LYS A 16 9.76 -16.81 -10.28
C LYS A 16 10.96 -16.17 -9.55
N TYR A 17 11.02 -14.84 -9.51
CA TYR A 17 12.14 -14.10 -8.91
C TYR A 17 12.07 -14.07 -7.38
N VAL A 18 10.91 -13.75 -6.81
CA VAL A 18 10.65 -13.67 -5.36
C VAL A 18 9.80 -14.85 -4.93
N LYS A 19 10.47 -15.93 -4.50
CA LYS A 19 9.80 -17.15 -4.07
C LYS A 19 8.95 -16.91 -2.82
N GLY A 20 7.77 -17.53 -2.78
CA GLY A 20 6.86 -17.48 -1.63
C GLY A 20 5.97 -16.24 -1.56
N THR A 21 6.10 -15.32 -2.52
CA THR A 21 5.30 -14.10 -2.59
C THR A 21 4.30 -14.18 -3.73
N ARG A 22 3.05 -13.82 -3.46
CA ARG A 22 1.99 -13.78 -4.48
C ARG A 22 1.93 -12.40 -5.12
N TRP A 23 1.72 -12.38 -6.44
CA TRP A 23 1.62 -11.13 -7.20
C TRP A 23 0.31 -11.09 -7.97
N ARG A 24 -0.29 -9.91 -8.12
CA ARG A 24 -1.33 -9.69 -9.12
C ARG A 24 -0.69 -9.58 -10.51
N GLY A 25 0.50 -8.98 -10.57
CA GLY A 25 1.22 -8.72 -11.82
C GLY A 25 1.16 -7.25 -12.23
N CYS A 26 1.15 -6.34 -11.27
CA CYS A 26 1.31 -4.92 -11.54
C CYS A 26 2.80 -4.56 -11.44
N ASN A 27 3.24 -3.57 -12.20
CA ASN A 27 4.54 -2.95 -11.96
C ASN A 27 4.35 -1.66 -11.15
N MET A 28 5.44 -1.10 -10.65
CA MET A 28 5.41 0.12 -9.82
C MET A 28 4.62 1.27 -10.46
N ALA A 29 4.81 1.52 -11.77
CA ALA A 29 4.11 2.58 -12.48
C ALA A 29 2.59 2.36 -12.48
N LYS A 30 2.14 1.14 -12.79
CA LYS A 30 0.72 0.77 -12.77
C LYS A 30 0.13 0.81 -11.36
N THR A 31 0.88 0.36 -10.36
CA THR A 31 0.46 0.41 -8.96
C THR A 31 0.24 1.85 -8.53
N ARG A 32 1.18 2.76 -8.84
CA ARG A 32 1.05 4.19 -8.56
C ARG A 32 -0.15 4.81 -9.30
N SER A 33 -0.33 4.53 -10.59
CA SER A 33 -1.52 4.99 -11.34
C SER A 33 -2.82 4.52 -10.70
N ALA A 34 -2.90 3.26 -10.29
CA ALA A 34 -4.10 2.72 -9.65
C ALA A 34 -4.37 3.36 -8.27
N VAL A 35 -3.33 3.72 -7.52
CA VAL A 35 -3.46 4.48 -6.26
C VAL A 35 -4.05 5.86 -6.54
N MET A 36 -3.53 6.60 -7.51
CA MET A 36 -4.04 7.93 -7.85
C MET A 36 -5.46 7.90 -8.41
N GLU A 37 -5.78 6.96 -9.29
CA GLU A 37 -7.15 6.74 -9.77
C GLU A 37 -8.11 6.46 -8.61
N THR A 38 -7.67 5.67 -7.62
CA THR A 38 -8.48 5.37 -6.43
C THR A 38 -8.63 6.59 -5.54
N TYR A 39 -7.58 7.38 -5.38
CA TYR A 39 -7.60 8.64 -4.64
C TYR A 39 -8.65 9.60 -5.18
N ASP A 40 -8.67 9.81 -6.50
CA ASP A 40 -9.64 10.68 -7.17
C ASP A 40 -11.06 10.10 -7.10
N ALA A 41 -11.23 8.81 -7.42
CA ALA A 41 -12.53 8.16 -7.46
C ALA A 41 -13.25 8.15 -6.11
N LEU A 42 -12.49 7.99 -5.02
CA LEU A 42 -13.02 7.98 -3.64
C LEU A 42 -13.02 9.36 -2.99
N GLN A 43 -12.57 10.40 -3.71
CA GLN A 43 -12.36 11.75 -3.18
C GLN A 43 -11.57 11.76 -1.88
N MET A 44 -10.50 10.97 -1.82
CA MET A 44 -9.72 10.74 -0.60
C MET A 44 -9.11 12.02 -0.02
N GLY A 45 -8.96 13.08 -0.82
CA GLY A 45 -8.57 14.41 -0.33
C GLY A 45 -9.54 15.02 0.69
N LYS A 46 -10.79 14.55 0.74
CA LYS A 46 -11.80 14.98 1.72
C LYS A 46 -11.83 14.11 2.98
N TRP A 47 -11.11 13.00 3.00
CA TRP A 47 -11.08 12.09 4.14
C TRP A 47 -10.30 12.71 5.30
N LYS A 48 -10.46 12.15 6.50
CA LYS A 48 -9.58 12.44 7.63
C LYS A 48 -8.26 11.70 7.44
N GLY A 49 -7.18 12.26 7.97
CA GLY A 49 -5.85 11.64 7.86
C GLY A 49 -5.80 10.21 8.40
N GLN A 50 -6.51 9.95 9.51
CA GLN A 50 -6.65 8.60 10.08
C GLN A 50 -7.35 7.61 9.14
N GLU A 51 -8.28 8.05 8.31
CA GLU A 51 -8.97 7.18 7.35
C GLU A 51 -8.03 6.82 6.18
N ARG A 52 -7.27 7.80 5.67
CA ARG A 52 -6.25 7.56 4.63
C ARG A 52 -5.14 6.65 5.13
N LEU A 53 -4.61 6.94 6.31
CA LEU A 53 -3.57 6.13 6.95
C LEU A 53 -4.07 4.71 7.24
N GLY A 54 -5.30 4.58 7.74
CA GLY A 54 -5.94 3.29 7.97
C GLY A 54 -6.06 2.45 6.71
N LEU A 55 -6.38 3.07 5.56
CA LEU A 55 -6.37 2.38 4.26
C LEU A 55 -4.97 1.87 3.91
N GLY A 56 -3.96 2.73 3.97
CA GLY A 56 -2.57 2.35 3.68
C GLY A 56 -2.09 1.17 4.53
N LEU A 57 -2.37 1.21 5.83
CA LEU A 57 -2.03 0.14 6.78
C LEU A 57 -2.83 -1.15 6.52
N ALA A 58 -4.10 -1.06 6.15
CA ALA A 58 -4.91 -2.24 5.81
C ALA A 58 -4.36 -2.96 4.58
N MET A 59 -3.91 -2.22 3.57
CA MET A 59 -3.35 -2.77 2.33
C MET A 59 -2.05 -3.56 2.57
N LEU A 60 -1.28 -3.25 3.62
CA LEU A 60 -0.09 -4.03 3.98
C LEU A 60 -0.44 -5.48 4.34
N ARG A 61 -1.65 -5.76 4.81
CA ARG A 61 -2.11 -7.10 5.20
C ARG A 61 -2.65 -7.93 4.04
N GLU A 62 -2.80 -7.34 2.86
CA GLU A 62 -3.31 -8.03 1.69
C GLU A 62 -2.34 -9.15 1.25
N PRO A 63 -2.84 -10.23 0.62
CA PRO A 63 -2.02 -11.39 0.28
C PRO A 63 -1.06 -11.13 -0.89
N TYR A 64 -1.32 -10.12 -1.72
CA TYR A 64 -0.51 -9.83 -2.90
C TYR A 64 0.49 -8.70 -2.66
N ALA A 65 1.73 -8.87 -3.10
CA ALA A 65 2.78 -7.86 -2.94
C ALA A 65 2.45 -6.52 -3.59
N ASP A 66 1.77 -6.55 -4.74
CA ASP A 66 1.30 -5.34 -5.40
C ASP A 66 0.37 -4.51 -4.48
N ASP A 67 -0.53 -5.18 -3.73
CA ASP A 67 -1.48 -4.51 -2.82
C ASP A 67 -0.71 -3.87 -1.66
N LYS A 68 0.28 -4.58 -1.12
CA LYS A 68 1.17 -4.04 -0.08
C LYS A 68 1.95 -2.83 -0.58
N LEU A 69 2.47 -2.89 -1.80
CA LEU A 69 3.16 -1.77 -2.45
C LEU A 69 2.22 -0.58 -2.61
N ALA A 70 0.96 -0.79 -3.01
CA ALA A 70 -0.04 0.27 -3.04
C ALA A 70 -0.30 0.87 -1.65
N GLY A 71 -0.30 0.06 -0.58
CA GLY A 71 -0.35 0.54 0.80
C GLY A 71 0.82 1.45 1.18
N ILE A 72 2.04 1.04 0.82
CA ILE A 72 3.26 1.86 1.01
C ILE A 72 3.14 3.18 0.25
N LEU A 73 2.64 3.16 -0.98
CA LEU A 73 2.43 4.36 -1.80
C LEU A 73 1.37 5.29 -1.21
N VAL A 74 0.25 4.76 -0.69
CA VAL A 74 -0.75 5.57 0.01
C VAL A 74 -0.14 6.28 1.21
N ILE A 75 0.70 5.58 1.99
CA ILE A 75 1.35 6.18 3.16
C ILE A 75 2.38 7.23 2.71
N GLY A 76 3.31 6.87 1.83
CA GLY A 76 4.45 7.71 1.46
C GLY A 76 4.12 8.86 0.51
N GLU A 77 3.16 8.69 -0.40
CA GLU A 77 2.83 9.69 -1.43
C GLU A 77 1.54 10.47 -1.12
N LEU A 78 0.69 10.00 -0.21
CA LEU A 78 -0.52 10.73 0.20
C LEU A 78 -0.46 11.16 1.67
N CYS A 79 -0.27 10.22 2.60
CA CYS A 79 -0.37 10.52 4.02
C CYS A 79 0.77 11.43 4.51
N VAL A 80 2.02 11.14 4.11
CA VAL A 80 3.18 11.96 4.46
C VAL A 80 3.06 13.39 3.90
N PRO A 81 2.80 13.60 2.59
CA PRO A 81 2.68 14.96 2.06
C PRO A 81 1.49 15.77 2.59
N MET A 82 0.43 15.09 3.06
CA MET A 82 -0.75 15.75 3.65
C MET A 82 -0.60 16.02 5.16
N GLY A 83 0.51 15.61 5.78
CA GLY A 83 0.74 15.76 7.21
C GLY A 83 -0.11 14.83 8.08
N ASP A 84 -0.65 13.74 7.53
CA ASP A 84 -1.50 12.81 8.27
C ASP A 84 -0.74 12.03 9.35
N VAL A 85 0.58 11.97 9.22
CA VAL A 85 1.51 11.32 10.16
C VAL A 85 2.31 12.32 10.98
N ASP A 86 2.01 13.63 10.85
CA ASP A 86 2.72 14.67 11.58
C ASP A 86 2.31 14.68 13.06
N GLY A 87 3.27 15.09 13.89
CA GLY A 87 3.08 15.13 15.34
C GLY A 87 3.11 13.75 15.99
N LYS A 88 3.06 13.75 17.32
CA LYS A 88 3.26 12.54 18.12
C LYS A 88 2.21 11.48 17.87
N ASP A 89 0.95 11.87 17.75
CA ASP A 89 -0.17 10.92 17.63
C ASP A 89 -0.23 10.28 16.25
N GLY A 90 -0.04 11.07 15.18
CA GLY A 90 0.01 10.56 13.80
C GLY A 90 1.18 9.59 13.60
N PHE A 91 2.37 9.98 14.05
CA PHE A 91 3.55 9.13 13.98
C PHE A 91 3.40 7.85 14.82
N SER A 92 2.88 7.96 16.04
CA SER A 92 2.64 6.79 16.90
C SER A 92 1.65 5.81 16.27
N HIS A 93 0.61 6.32 15.60
CA HIS A 93 -0.36 5.47 14.90
C HIS A 93 0.27 4.73 13.71
N LEU A 94 1.10 5.42 12.91
CA LEU A 94 1.86 4.80 11.82
C LEU A 94 2.78 3.70 12.37
N CYS A 95 3.61 4.02 13.37
CA CYS A 95 4.54 3.06 13.97
C CYS A 95 3.83 1.84 14.53
N GLY A 96 2.75 2.03 15.29
CA GLY A 96 1.97 0.91 15.83
C GLY A 96 1.32 0.05 14.75
N GLY A 97 0.85 0.67 13.66
CA GLY A 97 0.32 -0.03 12.49
C GLY A 97 1.38 -0.88 11.78
N LEU A 98 2.55 -0.30 11.52
CA LEU A 98 3.69 -0.98 10.90
C LEU A 98 4.22 -2.12 11.78
N GLU A 99 4.41 -1.88 13.07
CA GLU A 99 4.86 -2.89 14.03
C GLU A 99 3.91 -4.09 14.05
N LYS A 100 2.59 -3.82 14.07
CA LYS A 100 1.58 -4.88 14.00
C LYS A 100 1.68 -5.68 12.70
N ALA A 101 1.76 -4.99 11.55
CA ALA A 101 1.90 -5.66 10.25
C ALA A 101 3.19 -6.50 10.17
N PHE A 102 4.28 -6.03 10.76
CA PHE A 102 5.55 -6.75 10.82
C PHE A 102 5.45 -8.01 11.68
N ARG A 103 4.90 -7.90 12.90
CA ARG A 103 4.68 -9.04 13.81
C ARG A 103 3.77 -10.11 13.21
N GLU A 104 2.81 -9.70 12.39
CA GLU A 104 1.90 -10.60 11.66
C GLU A 104 2.54 -11.21 10.39
N GLY A 105 3.79 -10.85 10.06
CA GLY A 105 4.50 -11.34 8.88
C GLY A 105 3.97 -10.78 7.56
N HIS A 106 3.19 -9.70 7.61
CA HIS A 106 2.63 -9.06 6.42
C HIS A 106 3.65 -8.18 5.70
N VAL A 107 4.53 -7.54 6.47
CA VAL A 107 5.69 -6.81 5.98
C VAL A 107 6.95 -7.39 6.63
N CYS A 108 8.05 -7.34 5.91
CA CYS A 108 9.38 -7.70 6.37
C CYS A 108 10.29 -6.48 6.20
N ASP A 109 11.48 -6.49 6.81
CA ASP A 109 12.51 -5.53 6.43
C ASP A 109 12.76 -5.70 4.92
N TRP A 110 12.50 -4.63 4.18
CA TRP A 110 12.88 -4.48 2.78
C TRP A 110 14.21 -3.72 2.72
#